data_AF-A0A9E4RPM3-F1
#
_entry.id   AF-A0A9E4RPM3-F1
#
_cell.length_a   1.000
_cell.length_b   1.000
_cell.length_c   1.000
_cell.angle_alpha   90.00
_cell.angle_beta   90.00
_cell.angle_gamma   90.00
#
_symmetry.space_group_name_H-M   'P 1'
#
loop_
_entity.id
_entity.type
_entity.pdbx_description
1 polymer ?
#
loop_
_entity_poly.entity_id
_entity_poly.type
_entity_poly.pdbx_seq_one_letter_code
_entity_poly.pdbx_strand_id
1 'polypeptide(L)' 'MATSGEGTVSSDQFRMMAELAGLGLRPDELEELKPLYDMYRQYVNLLHSIDFEAEEIGVTFHPDWSP' A
#
# COMPACT_ATOMS: atom_id res chain seq x y z
N MET A 1 -5.44 3.22 -14.98
CA MET A 1 -6.60 3.34 -14.07
C MET A 1 -6.13 2.95 -12.69
N ALA A 2 -5.82 3.91 -11.82
CA ALA A 2 -5.54 3.63 -10.43
C ALA A 2 -6.86 3.16 -9.80
N THR A 3 -6.90 1.93 -9.29
CA THR A 3 -8.00 1.50 -8.44
C THR A 3 -7.82 2.23 -7.11
N SER A 4 -8.35 3.45 -7.01
CA SER A 4 -8.58 4.06 -5.71
C SER A 4 -9.52 3.13 -4.96
N GLY A 5 -8.96 2.26 -4.12
CA GLY A 5 -9.72 1.38 -3.25
C GLY A 5 -10.39 2.22 -2.18
N GLU A 6 -11.44 2.96 -2.53
CA GLU A 6 -12.20 3.84 -1.63
C GLU A 6 -13.10 3.08 -0.66
N GLY A 7 -12.99 1.75 -0.58
CA GLY A 7 -13.67 0.97 0.44
C GLY A 7 -12.89 0.95 1.75
N THR A 8 -13.51 1.38 2.85
CA THR A 8 -13.08 0.98 4.20
C THR A 8 -13.05 -0.53 4.24
N VAL A 9 -11.91 -1.11 4.62
CA VAL A 9 -11.78 -2.57 4.79
C VAL A 9 -12.75 -3.01 5.86
N SER A 10 -13.64 -3.95 5.54
CA SER A 10 -14.57 -4.50 6.53
C SER A 10 -13.84 -5.37 7.55
N SER A 11 -14.45 -5.61 8.72
CA SER A 11 -13.85 -6.48 9.73
C SER A 11 -13.60 -7.90 9.20
N ASP A 12 -14.50 -8.43 8.37
CA ASP A 12 -14.34 -9.75 7.75
C ASP A 12 -13.17 -9.80 6.76
N GLN A 13 -13.00 -8.75 5.96
CA GLN A 13 -11.85 -8.63 5.06
C GLN A 13 -10.55 -8.51 5.85
N PHE A 14 -10.55 -7.74 6.94
CA PHE A 14 -9.39 -7.59 7.80
C PHE A 14 -8.98 -8.90 8.46
N ARG A 15 -9.95 -9.68 8.97
CA ARG A 15 -9.71 -11.01 9.50
C ARG A 15 -9.08 -11.93 8.45
N MET A 16 -9.61 -11.95 7.24
CA MET A 16 -9.05 -12.76 6.15
C MET A 16 -7.60 -12.35 5.83
N MET A 17 -7.30 -11.05 5.81
CA MET A 17 -5.92 -10.57 5.62
C MET A 17 -4.98 -10.99 6.76
N ALA A 18 -5.43 -10.94 8.00
CA ALA A 18 -4.65 -11.39 9.15
C ALA A 18 -4.38 -12.90 9.12
N GLU A 19 -5.36 -13.69 8.69
CA GLU A 19 -5.21 -15.14 8.45
C GLU A 19 -4.22 -15.43 7.32
N LEU A 20 -4.31 -14.71 6.18
CA LEU A 20 -3.38 -14.83 5.06
C LEU A 20 -1.95 -14.41 5.42
N ALA A 21 -1.80 -13.42 6.29
CA ALA A 21 -0.51 -13.00 6.84
C ALA A 21 0.05 -13.98 7.90
N GLY A 22 -0.71 -15.02 8.27
CA GLY A 22 -0.29 -16.02 9.24
C GLY A 22 -0.21 -15.49 10.67
N LEU A 23 -0.91 -14.40 11.00
CA LEU A 23 -0.80 -13.75 12.30
C LEU A 23 -1.48 -14.52 13.44
N GLY A 24 -2.43 -15.40 13.12
CA GLY A 24 -3.08 -16.30 14.10
C GLY A 24 -3.74 -15.58 15.27
N LEU A 25 -4.25 -14.36 15.05
CA LEU A 25 -4.79 -13.49 16.10
C LEU A 25 -6.17 -13.97 16.59
N ARG A 26 -6.43 -13.74 17.88
CA ARG A 26 -7.76 -13.93 18.47
C ARG A 26 -8.71 -12.79 18.06
N PRO A 27 -10.04 -12.96 18.18
CA PRO A 27 -11.01 -11.92 17.80
C PRO A 27 -10.81 -10.59 18.53
N ASP A 28 -10.47 -10.61 19.82
CA ASP A 28 -10.16 -9.44 20.63
C ASP A 28 -8.94 -8.69 20.08
N GLU A 29 -7.87 -9.42 19.74
CA GLU A 29 -6.64 -8.83 19.18
C GLU A 29 -6.87 -8.23 17.79
N LEU A 30 -7.77 -8.82 16.99
CA LEU A 30 -8.16 -8.27 15.69
C LEU A 30 -8.96 -6.96 15.84
N GLU A 31 -9.86 -6.88 16.81
CA GLU A 31 -10.61 -5.66 17.09
C GLU A 31 -9.70 -4.52 17.57
N GLU A 32 -8.70 -4.83 18.39
CA GLU A 32 -7.69 -3.87 18.83
C GLU A 32 -6.76 -3.42 17.70
N LEU A 33 -6.39 -4.32 16.78
CA LEU A 33 -5.46 -4.03 15.69
C LEU A 33 -6.12 -3.26 14.53
N LYS A 34 -7.42 -3.44 14.32
CA LYS A 34 -8.15 -2.86 13.18
C LYS A 34 -8.05 -1.32 13.10
N PRO A 35 -8.22 -0.54 14.19
CA PRO A 35 -8.06 0.91 14.14
C PRO A 35 -6.64 1.35 13.72
N LEU A 36 -5.61 0.62 14.15
CA LEU A 36 -4.22 0.90 13.76
C LEU A 36 -4.03 0.64 12.27
N TYR A 37 -4.53 -0.50 11.77
CA TYR A 37 -4.52 -0.80 10.34
C TYR A 37 -5.22 0.29 9.52
N ASP A 38 -6.40 0.73 9.96
CA ASP A 38 -7.17 1.76 9.26
C ASP A 38 -6.42 3.10 9.20
N MET A 39 -5.74 3.48 10.29
CA MET A 39 -4.89 4.66 10.32
C MET A 39 -3.72 4.53 9.33
N TYR A 40 -2.96 3.43 9.36
CA TYR A 40 -1.81 3.25 8.46
C TYR A 40 -2.23 3.19 7.00
N ARG A 41 -3.38 2.57 6.71
CA ARG A 41 -3.95 2.53 5.37
C ARG A 41 -4.19 3.93 4.79
N GLN A 42 -4.62 4.89 5.61
CA GLN A 42 -4.80 6.28 5.15
C GLN A 42 -3.48 6.90 4.72
N TYR A 43 -2.40 6.69 5.47
CA TYR A 43 -1.08 7.19 5.11
C TYR A 43 -0.53 6.51 3.85
N VAL A 44 -0.73 5.20 3.69
CA VAL A 44 -0.34 4.48 2.47
C VAL A 44 -1.12 5.00 1.25
N ASN A 45 -2.42 5.24 1.40
CA ASN A 45 -3.23 5.81 0.33
C ASN A 45 -2.76 7.21 -0.06
N LEU A 46 -2.35 8.04 0.91
CA LEU A 46 -1.76 9.35 0.64
C LEU A 46 -0.46 9.22 -0.17
N LEU A 47 0.43 8.30 0.20
CA LEU A 47 1.66 8.05 -0.55
C LEU A 47 1.36 7.61 -2.00
N HIS A 48 0.37 6.75 -2.18
CA HIS A 48 -0.05 6.26 -3.50
C HIS A 48 -0.86 7.29 -4.31
N SER A 49 -1.30 8.38 -3.67
CA SER A 49 -1.99 9.48 -4.35
C SER A 49 -1.03 10.48 -4.99
N ILE A 50 0.27 10.34 -4.72
CA ILE A 50 1.31 11.18 -5.33
C ILE A 50 1.43 10.79 -6.81
N ASP A 51 1.16 11.75 -7.69
CA ASP A 51 1.52 11.64 -9.09
C ASP A 51 2.99 12.02 -9.22
N PHE A 52 3.82 11.03 -9.57
CA PHE A 52 5.26 11.25 -9.78
C PHE A 52 5.54 11.92 -11.14
N GLU A 53 4.51 12.21 -11.94
CA GLU A 53 4.63 12.67 -13.32
C GLU A 53 5.58 11.74 -14.11
N ALA A 54 6.19 12.23 -15.19
CA ALA A 54 7.28 11.52 -15.87
C ALA A 54 8.58 11.70 -15.07
N GLU A 55 8.66 11.09 -13.89
CA GLU A 55 9.97 10.87 -13.29
C GLU A 55 10.70 9.84 -14.18
N GLU A 56 11.48 10.36 -15.13
CA GLU A 56 12.30 9.57 -16.05
C GLU A 56 13.42 8.92 -15.22
N ILE A 57 13.10 7.81 -14.52
CA ILE A 57 14.10 6.90 -13.93
C ILE A 57 14.74 6.07 -15.07
N GLY A 58 15.04 6.71 -16.19
CA GLY A 58 15.88 6.19 -17.24
C GLY A 58 17.29 6.67 -16.94
N VAL A 59 18.21 5.76 -16.64
CA VAL A 59 19.64 6.08 -16.79
C VAL A 59 19.88 6.33 -18.28
N THR A 60 19.84 7.59 -18.71
CA THR A 60 20.18 7.97 -20.09
C THR A 60 21.69 7.88 -20.25
N PHE A 61 22.15 6.75 -20.78
CA PHE A 61 23.55 6.56 -21.15
C PHE A 61 23.83 7.31 -22.45
N HIS A 62 24.66 8.35 -22.39
CA HIS A 62 25.21 9.02 -23.57
C HIS A 62 26.63 8.52 -23.79
N PRO A 63 26.86 7.51 -24.64
CA PRO A 63 28.21 7.09 -24.95
C PRO A 63 28.91 8.20 -25.73
N ASP A 64 29.92 8.81 -25.13
CA ASP A 64 30.80 9.76 -25.80
C ASP A 64 31.77 8.96 -26.71
N TRP A 65 31.28 8.56 -27.88
CA TRP A 65 32.16 8.06 -28.94
C TRP A 65 32.81 9.27 -29.62
N SER A 66 33.97 9.68 -29.12
CA SER A 66 34.87 10.54 -29.91
C SER A 66 35.26 9.81 -31.21
N PRO A 67 35.22 10.47 -32.38
CA PRO A 67 35.56 9.87 -33.68
C PRO A 67 37.04 9.49 -33.80
#